data_AF-A0A7X3YC13-F1
#
_entry.id   AF-A0A7X3YC13-F1
#
_cell.length_a   1.000
_cell.length_b   1.000
_cell.length_c   1.000
_cell.angle_alpha   90.00
_cell.angle_beta   90.00
_cell.angle_gamma   90.00
#
_symmetry.space_group_name_H-M   'P 1'
#
loop_
_entity.id
_entity.type
_entity.pdbx_description
1 polymer ?
#
loop_
_entity_poly.entity_id
_entity_poly.type
_entity_poly.pdbx_seq_one_letter_code
_entity_poly.pdbx_strand_id
1 'polypeptide(L)'
;MPQTGAFGSQTGDSHSPVLSGFPFGKQGRTAMTGRLTDRLAAGEAVIHGSGYLFEMERRGYLQAGAYVPEVVIDHPEVVEQLHEEFVRCGSDVVLAFTYYGHRERLRLIGREHLLERLNRDAIAIARKVVDRHPGALLAGGTCNTNMYDPSDPATEATARAMFEEQIGWAVEEGVDYIVCETLSHLGEAKIAIDVCRQAGLPLVLGFAIHRSGKLRDFDGSLAEACRISLDEGAHLVGFNCHRGPATMLPLLREAA
;
A
#
# COMPACT_ATOMS: atom_id res chain seq x y z
N MET A 1 11.66 46.05 -32.53
CA MET A 1 11.54 47.03 -31.42
C MET A 1 10.32 47.92 -31.71
N PRO A 2 9.59 48.40 -30.70
CA PRO A 2 8.75 47.67 -29.73
C PRO A 2 7.34 48.32 -29.64
N GLN A 3 6.34 47.77 -28.91
CA GLN A 3 5.92 48.17 -27.55
C GLN A 3 4.75 47.23 -27.13
N THR A 4 4.85 46.37 -26.10
CA THR A 4 4.71 46.55 -24.62
C THR A 4 3.29 46.75 -24.08
N GLY A 5 2.91 45.87 -23.14
CA GLY A 5 1.89 46.07 -22.07
C GLY A 5 0.55 45.37 -22.31
N ALA A 6 -0.08 44.65 -21.38
CA ALA A 6 0.19 44.42 -19.96
C ALA A 6 -0.52 43.15 -19.48
N PHE A 7 0.08 42.53 -18.45
CA PHE A 7 -0.46 41.45 -17.61
C PHE A 7 -1.74 41.89 -16.89
N GLY A 8 -2.72 40.99 -16.82
CA GLY A 8 -3.87 41.08 -15.95
C GLY A 8 -4.15 39.70 -15.35
N SER A 9 -3.56 39.45 -14.19
CA SER A 9 -3.82 38.30 -13.33
C SER A 9 -5.21 38.38 -12.71
N GLN A 10 -6.02 37.32 -12.84
CA GLN A 10 -7.02 37.00 -11.83
C GLN A 10 -6.93 35.53 -11.48
N THR A 11 -6.46 35.36 -10.25
CA THR A 11 -6.48 34.20 -9.37
C THR A 11 -7.81 33.45 -9.44
N GLY A 12 -7.79 32.26 -10.05
CA GLY A 12 -8.80 31.24 -9.77
C GLY A 12 -8.37 30.51 -8.52
N ASP A 13 -9.11 30.72 -7.43
CA ASP A 13 -8.99 29.96 -6.19
C ASP A 13 -9.03 28.46 -6.50
N SER A 14 -7.88 27.79 -6.40
CA SER A 14 -7.82 26.33 -6.32
C SER A 14 -8.21 25.94 -4.91
N HIS A 15 -9.51 25.99 -4.63
CA HIS A 15 -10.11 25.22 -3.55
C HIS A 15 -9.90 23.74 -3.87
N SER A 16 -8.80 23.19 -3.37
CA SER A 16 -8.65 21.75 -3.21
C SER A 16 -9.75 21.30 -2.24
N PRO A 17 -10.69 20.43 -2.63
CA PRO A 17 -11.63 19.89 -1.68
C PRO A 17 -10.84 18.94 -0.80
N VAL A 18 -10.43 19.42 0.38
CA VAL A 18 -10.06 18.55 1.49
C VAL A 18 -11.27 17.67 1.74
N LEU A 19 -11.18 16.38 1.37
CA LEU A 19 -12.22 15.38 1.61
C LEU A 19 -12.36 15.18 3.12
N SER A 20 -13.17 16.03 3.75
CA SER A 20 -13.53 15.99 5.17
C SER A 20 -14.51 14.86 5.48
N GLY A 21 -14.26 13.64 4.96
CA GLY A 21 -15.29 12.61 4.80
C GLY A 21 -14.98 11.21 5.33
N PHE A 22 -13.78 10.91 5.83
CA PHE A 22 -13.50 9.57 6.39
C PHE A 22 -13.76 9.53 7.90
N PRO A 23 -14.78 8.79 8.38
CA PRO A 23 -15.14 8.78 9.79
C PRO A 23 -14.34 7.69 10.50
N PHE A 24 -13.04 7.89 10.73
CA PHE A 24 -12.33 7.02 11.66
C PHE A 24 -12.72 7.42 13.09
N GLY A 25 -13.79 6.79 13.59
CA GLY A 25 -14.23 6.92 14.97
C GLY A 25 -13.11 6.51 15.94
N LYS A 26 -12.99 7.22 17.08
CA LYS A 26 -12.03 6.89 18.13
C LYS A 26 -12.40 5.54 18.79
N GLN A 27 -11.96 4.44 18.22
CA GLN A 27 -11.94 3.15 18.92
C GLN A 27 -10.62 3.02 19.67
N GLY A 28 -10.71 2.80 20.98
CA GLY A 28 -9.56 2.52 21.84
C GLY A 28 -8.82 1.27 21.40
N ARG A 29 -7.61 1.05 21.97
CA ARG A 29 -6.82 -0.18 21.80
C ARG A 29 -7.67 -1.40 22.20
N THR A 30 -8.37 -1.95 21.23
CA THR A 30 -9.03 -3.25 21.32
C THR A 30 -8.11 -4.17 20.53
N ALA A 31 -7.72 -5.31 21.11
CA ALA A 31 -7.00 -6.33 20.36
C ALA A 31 -7.93 -6.80 19.25
N MET A 32 -7.81 -6.23 18.04
CA MET A 32 -8.65 -6.58 16.91
C MET A 32 -8.22 -7.96 16.43
N THR A 33 -9.01 -8.97 16.80
CA THR A 33 -8.92 -10.34 16.31
C THR A 33 -9.36 -10.34 14.84
N GLY A 34 -8.43 -10.61 13.93
CA GLY A 34 -8.69 -10.78 12.50
C GLY A 34 -8.24 -12.16 12.02
N ARG A 35 -8.81 -12.62 10.90
CA ARG A 35 -8.50 -13.96 10.34
C ARG A 35 -6.99 -14.21 10.19
N LEU A 36 -6.22 -13.19 9.81
CA LEU A 36 -4.75 -13.28 9.75
C LEU A 36 -4.11 -13.50 11.12
N THR A 37 -4.43 -12.65 12.10
CA THR A 37 -3.82 -12.72 13.44
C THR A 37 -4.16 -14.03 14.14
N ASP A 38 -5.36 -14.55 13.92
CA ASP A 38 -5.80 -15.82 14.51
C ASP A 38 -5.00 -17.01 13.95
N ARG A 39 -4.78 -17.05 12.63
CA ARG A 39 -3.93 -18.08 11.97
C ARG A 39 -2.50 -18.03 12.51
N LEU A 40 -1.91 -16.85 12.59
CA LEU A 40 -0.55 -16.67 13.10
C LEU A 40 -0.43 -17.03 14.58
N ALA A 41 -1.42 -16.68 15.40
CA ALA A 41 -1.45 -17.04 16.82
C ALA A 41 -1.59 -18.56 17.02
N ALA A 42 -2.20 -19.27 16.08
CA ALA A 42 -2.24 -20.73 16.05
C ALA A 42 -0.91 -21.38 15.61
N GLY A 43 0.12 -20.58 15.30
CA GLY A 43 1.43 -21.05 14.84
C GLY A 43 1.45 -21.44 13.35
N GLU A 44 0.43 -21.05 12.59
CA GLU A 44 0.37 -21.31 11.16
C GLU A 44 1.29 -20.37 10.37
N ALA A 45 1.99 -20.92 9.38
CA ALA A 45 2.70 -20.12 8.39
C ALA A 45 1.73 -19.70 7.29
N VAL A 46 1.62 -18.39 7.04
CA VAL A 46 0.79 -17.82 5.96
C VAL A 46 1.66 -17.50 4.76
N ILE A 47 1.38 -18.12 3.62
CA ILE A 47 2.09 -17.92 2.37
C ILE A 47 1.47 -16.73 1.62
N HIS A 48 2.24 -15.67 1.46
CA HIS A 48 1.84 -14.50 0.68
C HIS A 48 2.55 -14.50 -0.67
N GLY A 49 1.84 -14.96 -1.70
CA GLY A 49 2.31 -14.89 -3.08
C GLY A 49 2.08 -13.50 -3.69
N SER A 50 3.15 -12.87 -4.18
CA SER A 50 3.12 -11.53 -4.78
C SER A 50 3.93 -11.48 -6.09
N GLY A 51 4.18 -10.28 -6.63
CA GLY A 51 4.90 -10.12 -7.90
C GLY A 51 3.98 -10.12 -9.13
N TYR A 52 2.67 -9.91 -8.93
CA TYR A 52 1.67 -9.84 -9.99
C TYR A 52 2.08 -8.90 -11.11
N LEU A 53 2.68 -7.76 -10.75
CA LEU A 53 3.20 -6.77 -11.68
C LEU A 53 4.11 -7.38 -12.74
N PHE A 54 5.14 -8.12 -12.31
CA PHE A 54 6.14 -8.66 -13.21
C PHE A 54 5.59 -9.80 -14.05
N GLU A 55 4.65 -10.58 -13.51
CA GLU A 55 3.99 -11.63 -14.28
C GLU A 55 3.07 -11.05 -15.36
N MET A 56 2.34 -9.97 -15.07
CA MET A 56 1.54 -9.26 -16.09
C MET A 56 2.42 -8.54 -17.12
N GLU A 57 3.56 -7.98 -16.71
CA GLU A 57 4.55 -7.41 -17.63
C GLU A 57 5.14 -8.49 -18.57
N ARG A 58 5.51 -9.65 -18.04
CA ARG A 58 5.97 -10.80 -18.85
C ARG A 58 4.92 -11.28 -19.86
N ARG A 59 3.64 -11.15 -19.52
CA ARG A 59 2.50 -11.48 -20.41
C ARG A 59 2.17 -10.36 -21.39
N GLY A 60 2.77 -9.17 -21.26
CA GLY A 60 2.60 -8.04 -22.17
C GLY A 60 1.36 -7.19 -21.91
N TYR A 61 0.75 -7.26 -20.72
CA TYR A 61 -0.47 -6.49 -20.38
C TYR A 61 -0.20 -5.12 -19.75
N LEU A 62 1.01 -4.89 -19.26
CA LEU A 62 1.41 -3.62 -18.66
C LEU A 62 2.92 -3.42 -18.78
N GLN A 63 3.37 -2.20 -18.49
CA GLN A 63 4.78 -1.90 -18.24
C GLN A 63 4.96 -1.40 -16.80
N ALA A 64 5.96 -1.91 -16.09
CA ALA A 64 6.28 -1.45 -14.74
C ALA A 64 6.63 0.04 -14.72
N GLY A 65 6.19 0.76 -13.68
CA GLY A 65 6.38 2.20 -13.55
C GLY A 65 5.11 2.92 -13.10
N ALA A 66 4.77 4.04 -13.75
CA ALA A 66 3.57 4.79 -13.39
C ALA A 66 2.26 4.15 -13.89
N TYR A 67 2.35 3.29 -14.91
CA TYR A 67 1.21 2.67 -15.59
C TYR A 67 0.63 1.44 -14.87
N VAL A 68 1.33 0.96 -13.82
CA VAL A 68 0.97 -0.25 -13.07
C VAL A 68 -0.53 -0.38 -12.77
N PRO A 69 -1.22 0.65 -12.27
CA PRO A 69 -2.60 0.50 -11.85
C PRO A 69 -3.57 0.25 -13.02
N GLU A 70 -3.25 0.68 -14.24
CA GLU A 70 -4.22 0.73 -15.35
C GLU A 70 -4.74 -0.64 -15.77
N VAL A 71 -3.95 -1.70 -15.56
CA VAL A 71 -4.32 -3.09 -15.89
C VAL A 71 -5.59 -3.54 -15.17
N VAL A 72 -5.88 -2.98 -13.98
CA VAL A 72 -7.12 -3.27 -13.24
C VAL A 72 -8.35 -2.85 -14.02
N ILE A 73 -8.26 -1.72 -14.72
CA ILE A 73 -9.37 -1.14 -15.48
C ILE A 73 -9.39 -1.71 -16.90
N ASP A 74 -8.22 -1.81 -17.52
CA ASP A 74 -8.09 -2.11 -18.94
C ASP A 74 -8.13 -3.63 -19.20
N HIS A 75 -7.66 -4.45 -18.24
CA HIS A 75 -7.56 -5.91 -18.32
C HIS A 75 -7.93 -6.63 -17.00
N PRO A 76 -9.11 -6.37 -16.41
CA PRO A 76 -9.53 -6.94 -15.12
C PRO A 76 -9.51 -8.48 -15.10
N GLU A 77 -9.78 -9.12 -16.23
CA GLU A 77 -9.75 -10.57 -16.40
C GLU A 77 -8.36 -11.16 -16.17
N VAL A 78 -7.30 -10.42 -16.54
CA VAL A 78 -5.91 -10.85 -16.35
C VAL A 78 -5.54 -10.79 -14.88
N VAL A 79 -5.98 -9.75 -14.18
CA VAL A 79 -5.78 -9.58 -12.73
C VAL A 79 -6.48 -10.71 -11.97
N GLU A 80 -7.75 -10.99 -12.30
CA GLU A 80 -8.51 -12.09 -11.69
C GLU A 80 -7.84 -13.45 -11.94
N GLN A 81 -7.43 -13.71 -13.19
CA GLN A 81 -6.76 -14.95 -13.56
C GLN A 81 -5.45 -15.13 -12.79
N LEU A 82 -4.66 -14.07 -12.63
CA LEU A 82 -3.39 -14.17 -11.95
C LEU A 82 -3.56 -14.39 -10.44
N HIS A 83 -4.51 -13.72 -9.80
CA HIS A 83 -4.87 -14.01 -8.41
C HIS A 83 -5.26 -15.48 -8.23
N GLU A 84 -6.11 -16.01 -9.12
CA GLU A 84 -6.54 -17.41 -9.13
C GLU A 84 -5.35 -18.38 -9.29
N GLU A 85 -4.41 -18.08 -10.19
CA GLU A 85 -3.20 -18.88 -10.40
C GLU A 85 -2.31 -18.91 -9.14
N PHE A 86 -2.13 -17.77 -8.46
CA PHE A 86 -1.34 -17.70 -7.23
C PHE A 86 -1.96 -18.49 -6.09
N VAL A 87 -3.29 -18.44 -5.92
CA VAL A 87 -3.98 -19.29 -4.93
C VAL A 87 -3.80 -20.77 -5.25
N ARG A 88 -3.93 -21.17 -6.52
CA ARG A 88 -3.67 -22.56 -6.96
C ARG A 88 -2.23 -23.01 -6.74
N CYS A 89 -1.28 -22.08 -6.77
CA CYS A 89 0.13 -22.33 -6.44
C CYS A 89 0.39 -22.40 -4.92
N GLY A 90 -0.62 -22.20 -4.08
CA GLY A 90 -0.51 -22.31 -2.62
C GLY A 90 -0.41 -20.97 -1.88
N SER A 91 -0.72 -19.84 -2.52
CA SER A 91 -0.87 -18.57 -1.80
C SER A 91 -2.10 -18.63 -0.88
N ASP A 92 -1.90 -18.34 0.40
CA ASP A 92 -2.96 -18.17 1.39
C ASP A 92 -3.64 -16.81 1.30
N VAL A 93 -3.02 -15.87 0.60
CA VAL A 93 -3.42 -14.47 0.51
C VAL A 93 -3.69 -14.11 -0.95
N VAL A 94 -4.80 -13.40 -1.18
CA VAL A 94 -5.03 -12.63 -2.40
C VAL A 94 -4.87 -11.16 -2.03
N LEU A 95 -3.76 -10.55 -2.45
CA LEU A 95 -3.51 -9.12 -2.28
C LEU A 95 -4.15 -8.36 -3.43
N ALA A 96 -5.12 -7.51 -3.13
CA ALA A 96 -5.73 -6.64 -4.13
C ALA A 96 -4.66 -5.82 -4.86
N PHE A 97 -4.76 -5.74 -6.20
CA PHE A 97 -3.75 -5.09 -7.03
C PHE A 97 -3.88 -3.56 -7.02
N THR A 98 -3.62 -2.95 -5.87
CA THR A 98 -3.76 -1.51 -5.61
C THR A 98 -2.41 -0.79 -5.41
N TYR A 99 -1.29 -1.47 -5.71
CA TYR A 99 0.04 -0.87 -5.69
C TYR A 99 0.11 0.31 -6.68
N TYR A 100 0.61 1.47 -6.22
CA TYR A 100 0.55 2.74 -6.95
C TYR A 100 -0.87 3.22 -7.34
N GLY A 101 -1.93 2.60 -6.81
CA GLY A 101 -3.31 3.06 -6.92
C GLY A 101 -3.60 4.32 -6.10
N HIS A 102 -2.64 5.23 -5.94
CA HIS A 102 -2.76 6.46 -5.17
C HIS A 102 -2.65 7.69 -6.06
N ARG A 103 -3.20 8.82 -5.59
CA ARG A 103 -3.38 10.05 -6.35
C ARG A 103 -2.15 10.50 -7.14
N GLU A 104 -0.99 10.57 -6.48
CA GLU A 104 0.24 11.04 -7.14
C GLU A 104 0.64 10.18 -8.36
N ARG A 105 0.48 8.86 -8.30
CA ARG A 105 0.87 7.98 -9.42
C ARG A 105 -0.12 8.06 -10.57
N LEU A 106 -1.41 8.15 -10.28
CA LEU A 106 -2.43 8.33 -11.32
C LEU A 106 -2.38 9.72 -11.97
N ARG A 107 -1.92 10.75 -11.25
CA ARG A 107 -1.66 12.09 -11.81
C ARG A 107 -0.63 12.06 -12.93
N LEU A 108 0.44 11.28 -12.76
CA LEU A 108 1.51 11.16 -13.77
C LEU A 108 1.03 10.61 -15.11
N ILE A 109 -0.08 9.87 -15.12
CA ILE A 109 -0.68 9.27 -16.32
C ILE A 109 -2.04 9.91 -16.69
N GLY A 110 -2.44 10.99 -16.03
CA GLY A 110 -3.70 11.70 -16.31
C GLY A 110 -4.98 10.92 -15.98
N ARG A 111 -4.90 9.92 -15.08
CA ARG A 111 -6.02 9.02 -14.73
C ARG A 111 -6.55 9.20 -13.30
N GLU A 112 -6.31 10.35 -12.65
CA GLU A 112 -6.79 10.60 -11.26
C GLU A 112 -8.31 10.45 -11.10
N HIS A 113 -9.08 10.75 -12.14
CA HIS A 113 -10.53 10.59 -12.14
C HIS A 113 -10.99 9.12 -12.02
N LEU A 114 -10.08 8.16 -12.20
CA LEU A 114 -10.32 6.73 -12.01
C LEU A 114 -9.85 6.21 -10.65
N LEU A 115 -9.29 7.06 -9.78
CA LEU A 115 -8.61 6.66 -8.54
C LEU A 115 -9.47 5.75 -7.65
N GLU A 116 -10.68 6.19 -7.30
CA GLU A 116 -11.57 5.40 -6.45
C GLU A 116 -11.99 4.11 -7.15
N ARG A 117 -12.46 4.22 -8.40
CA ARG A 117 -12.91 3.06 -9.19
C ARG A 117 -11.82 2.00 -9.27
N LEU A 118 -10.58 2.40 -9.52
CA LEU A 118 -9.45 1.49 -9.63
C LEU A 118 -9.20 0.71 -8.35
N ASN A 119 -9.20 1.38 -7.19
CA ASN A 119 -8.97 0.70 -5.92
C ASN A 119 -10.11 -0.26 -5.59
N ARG A 120 -11.37 0.17 -5.74
CA ARG A 120 -12.53 -0.69 -5.48
C ARG A 120 -12.61 -1.87 -6.45
N ASP A 121 -12.41 -1.63 -7.75
CA ASP A 121 -12.44 -2.68 -8.77
C ASP A 121 -11.33 -3.72 -8.49
N ALA A 122 -10.13 -3.29 -8.10
CA ALA A 122 -9.04 -4.21 -7.72
C ALA A 122 -9.41 -5.10 -6.52
N ILE A 123 -10.03 -4.53 -5.49
CA ILE A 123 -10.46 -5.28 -4.30
C ILE A 123 -11.62 -6.22 -4.64
N ALA A 124 -12.59 -5.76 -5.43
CA ALA A 124 -13.71 -6.58 -5.88
C ALA A 124 -13.24 -7.78 -6.73
N ILE A 125 -12.23 -7.59 -7.59
CA ILE A 125 -11.62 -8.68 -8.37
C ILE A 125 -10.95 -9.69 -7.43
N ALA A 126 -10.14 -9.24 -6.48
CA ALA A 126 -9.51 -10.11 -5.50
C ALA A 126 -10.53 -10.86 -4.62
N ARG A 127 -11.62 -10.20 -4.22
CA ARG A 127 -12.75 -10.82 -3.50
C ARG A 127 -13.36 -11.99 -4.26
N LYS A 128 -13.64 -11.83 -5.57
CA LYS A 128 -14.19 -12.92 -6.39
C LYS A 128 -13.34 -14.18 -6.33
N VAL A 129 -12.01 -14.02 -6.30
CA VAL A 129 -11.09 -15.16 -6.17
C VAL A 129 -11.17 -15.75 -4.77
N VAL A 130 -11.09 -14.93 -3.72
CA VAL A 130 -11.21 -15.40 -2.32
C VAL A 130 -12.50 -16.17 -2.08
N ASP A 131 -13.63 -15.71 -2.63
CA ASP A 131 -14.94 -16.36 -2.46
C ASP A 131 -14.99 -17.76 -3.12
N ARG A 132 -14.15 -18.02 -4.13
CA ARG A 132 -13.99 -19.35 -4.75
C ARG A 132 -13.05 -20.27 -3.97
N HIS A 133 -12.24 -19.73 -3.04
CA HIS A 133 -11.20 -20.45 -2.32
C HIS A 133 -11.36 -20.28 -0.81
N PRO A 134 -12.25 -21.07 -0.17
CA PRO A 134 -12.45 -21.02 1.28
C PRO A 134 -11.13 -21.20 2.03
N GLY A 135 -10.82 -20.25 2.92
CA GLY A 135 -9.57 -20.24 3.68
C GLY A 135 -8.58 -19.18 3.20
N ALA A 136 -8.67 -18.74 1.95
CA ALA A 136 -7.87 -17.61 1.47
C ALA A 136 -8.24 -16.31 2.23
N LEU A 137 -7.24 -15.46 2.43
CA LEU A 137 -7.37 -14.14 3.03
C LEU A 137 -7.42 -13.07 1.92
N LEU A 138 -8.27 -12.07 2.09
CA LEU A 138 -8.28 -10.88 1.25
C LEU A 138 -7.46 -9.76 1.92
N ALA A 139 -6.37 -9.35 1.29
CA ALA A 139 -5.59 -8.20 1.75
C ALA A 139 -5.82 -6.98 0.86
N GLY A 140 -6.01 -5.81 1.47
CA GLY A 140 -5.90 -4.53 0.76
C GLY A 140 -4.45 -4.11 0.62
N GLY A 141 -4.04 -3.60 -0.55
CA GLY A 141 -2.68 -3.13 -0.79
C GLY A 141 -2.55 -1.62 -0.70
N THR A 142 -1.43 -1.14 -0.17
CA THR A 142 -0.94 0.22 -0.34
C THR A 142 0.59 0.21 -0.31
N CYS A 143 1.22 1.32 -0.64
CA CYS A 143 2.67 1.40 -0.76
C CYS A 143 3.19 2.79 -0.44
N ASN A 144 4.51 2.97 -0.53
CA ASN A 144 5.13 4.28 -0.42
C ASN A 144 4.50 5.31 -1.39
N THR A 145 4.26 6.51 -0.89
CA THR A 145 3.55 7.58 -1.60
C THR A 145 4.41 8.26 -2.66
N ASN A 146 5.74 8.20 -2.47
CA ASN A 146 6.75 8.97 -3.22
C ASN A 146 6.68 10.50 -2.99
N MET A 147 5.86 10.95 -2.06
CA MET A 147 5.70 12.36 -1.70
C MET A 147 6.33 12.72 -0.36
N TYR A 148 6.49 11.74 0.54
CA TYR A 148 7.04 11.96 1.87
C TYR A 148 8.49 12.44 1.83
N ASP A 149 8.74 13.61 2.43
CA ASP A 149 10.06 14.19 2.68
C ASP A 149 10.15 14.56 4.18
N PRO A 150 11.04 13.93 4.97
CA PRO A 150 11.19 14.22 6.39
C PRO A 150 11.66 15.66 6.68
N SER A 151 12.16 16.39 5.68
CA SER A 151 12.58 17.79 5.81
C SER A 151 11.46 18.79 5.53
N ASP A 152 10.32 18.35 5.01
CA ASP A 152 9.16 19.19 4.72
C ASP A 152 7.88 18.64 5.40
N PRO A 153 7.45 19.25 6.53
CA PRO A 153 6.25 18.84 7.25
C PRO A 153 4.95 18.88 6.41
N ALA A 154 4.90 19.66 5.33
CA ALA A 154 3.72 19.69 4.46
C ALA A 154 3.50 18.37 3.71
N THR A 155 4.57 17.61 3.49
CA THR A 155 4.50 16.31 2.82
C THR A 155 3.87 15.22 3.68
N GLU A 156 3.92 15.35 5.01
CA GLU A 156 3.23 14.44 5.95
C GLU A 156 1.72 14.42 5.71
N ALA A 157 1.12 15.61 5.60
CA ALA A 157 -0.30 15.75 5.34
C ALA A 157 -0.70 15.17 3.98
N THR A 158 0.17 15.35 2.98
CA THR A 158 -0.05 14.79 1.63
C THR A 158 0.01 13.27 1.65
N ALA A 159 1.04 12.69 2.28
CA ALA A 159 1.19 11.25 2.39
C ALA A 159 0.04 10.62 3.19
N ARG A 160 -0.37 11.26 4.29
CA ARG A 160 -1.52 10.86 5.10
C ARG A 160 -2.81 10.80 4.28
N ALA A 161 -3.13 11.86 3.55
CA ALA A 161 -4.35 11.92 2.74
C ALA A 161 -4.40 10.75 1.73
N MET A 162 -3.27 10.42 1.10
CA MET A 162 -3.19 9.30 0.15
C MET A 162 -3.42 7.94 0.83
N PHE A 163 -2.88 7.73 2.03
CA PHE A 163 -3.16 6.53 2.82
C PHE A 163 -4.62 6.47 3.27
N GLU A 164 -5.19 7.58 3.74
CA GLU A 164 -6.60 7.66 4.17
C GLU A 164 -7.57 7.32 3.03
N GLU A 165 -7.30 7.79 1.81
CA GLU A 165 -8.07 7.44 0.61
C GLU A 165 -8.06 5.93 0.35
N GLN A 166 -6.88 5.33 0.16
CA GLN A 166 -6.78 3.90 -0.20
C GLN A 166 -7.27 2.99 0.92
N ILE A 167 -6.91 3.26 2.17
CA ILE A 167 -7.31 2.46 3.31
C ILE A 167 -8.80 2.62 3.58
N GLY A 168 -9.37 3.82 3.41
CA GLY A 168 -10.80 4.06 3.53
C GLY A 168 -11.62 3.19 2.58
N TRP A 169 -11.24 3.14 1.30
CA TRP A 169 -11.90 2.23 0.34
C TRP A 169 -11.70 0.76 0.71
N ALA A 170 -10.51 0.37 1.18
CA ALA A 170 -10.26 -1.00 1.61
C ALA A 170 -11.13 -1.43 2.81
N VAL A 171 -11.37 -0.54 3.77
CA VAL A 171 -12.31 -0.76 4.89
C VAL A 171 -13.71 -0.98 4.37
N GLU A 172 -14.18 -0.11 3.47
CA GLU A 172 -15.54 -0.18 2.93
C GLU A 172 -15.78 -1.45 2.10
N GLU A 173 -14.77 -1.92 1.37
CA GLU A 173 -14.82 -3.19 0.63
C GLU A 173 -14.55 -4.43 1.52
N GLY A 174 -14.31 -4.24 2.82
CA GLY A 174 -14.27 -5.30 3.82
C GLY A 174 -13.05 -6.22 3.72
N VAL A 175 -11.86 -5.69 3.43
CA VAL A 175 -10.62 -6.50 3.45
C VAL A 175 -10.32 -7.06 4.84
N ASP A 176 -9.63 -8.20 4.91
CA ASP A 176 -9.27 -8.83 6.19
C ASP A 176 -8.16 -8.04 6.93
N TYR A 177 -7.26 -7.40 6.18
CA TYR A 177 -6.14 -6.57 6.67
C TYR A 177 -5.51 -5.74 5.54
N ILE A 178 -4.60 -4.83 5.91
CA ILE A 178 -3.80 -4.03 4.98
C ILE A 178 -2.37 -4.54 4.88
N VAL A 179 -1.85 -4.61 3.67
CA VAL A 179 -0.41 -4.71 3.38
C VAL A 179 0.05 -3.33 2.91
N CYS A 180 0.92 -2.67 3.69
CA CYS A 180 1.61 -1.46 3.26
C CYS A 180 3.07 -1.78 2.99
N GLU A 181 3.49 -1.68 1.73
CA GLU A 181 4.76 -2.23 1.28
C GLU A 181 5.69 -1.20 0.62
N THR A 182 6.96 -1.57 0.45
CA THR A 182 7.98 -0.77 -0.23
C THR A 182 8.31 0.56 0.47
N LEU A 183 8.09 0.64 1.77
CA LEU A 183 8.42 1.84 2.55
C LEU A 183 9.94 1.97 2.71
N SER A 184 10.48 3.14 2.42
CA SER A 184 11.91 3.45 2.61
C SER A 184 12.18 4.39 3.78
N HIS A 185 11.13 4.97 4.36
CA HIS A 185 11.18 5.95 5.44
C HIS A 185 10.40 5.44 6.66
N LEU A 186 10.95 5.58 7.86
CA LEU A 186 10.26 5.25 9.10
C LEU A 186 9.15 6.25 9.40
N GLY A 187 9.35 7.54 9.08
CA GLY A 187 8.30 8.55 9.26
C GLY A 187 7.06 8.28 8.42
N GLU A 188 7.24 7.94 7.14
CA GLU A 188 6.14 7.54 6.25
C GLU A 188 5.43 6.26 6.76
N ALA A 189 6.20 5.29 7.28
CA ALA A 189 5.63 4.10 7.89
C ALA A 189 4.73 4.40 9.09
N LYS A 190 5.14 5.34 9.95
CA LYS A 190 4.33 5.77 11.11
C LYS A 190 3.00 6.40 10.68
N ILE A 191 2.98 7.13 9.58
CA ILE A 191 1.73 7.67 9.01
C ILE A 191 0.80 6.53 8.59
N ALA A 192 1.30 5.56 7.82
CA ALA A 192 0.51 4.41 7.39
C ALA A 192 -0.02 3.58 8.57
N ILE A 193 0.81 3.37 9.60
CA ILE A 193 0.44 2.69 10.85
C ILE A 193 -0.70 3.42 11.55
N ASP A 194 -0.57 4.73 11.73
CA ASP A 194 -1.60 5.51 12.40
C ASP A 194 -2.93 5.51 11.63
N VAL A 195 -2.91 5.63 10.30
CA VAL A 195 -4.13 5.54 9.48
C VAL A 195 -4.78 4.16 9.60
N CYS A 196 -4.02 3.06 9.48
CA CYS A 196 -4.58 1.70 9.64
C CYS A 196 -5.13 1.45 11.04
N ARG A 197 -4.44 1.95 12.08
CA ARG A 197 -4.87 1.87 13.47
C ARG A 197 -6.20 2.60 13.69
N GLN A 198 -6.35 3.79 13.11
CA GLN A 198 -7.61 4.54 13.15
C GLN A 198 -8.72 3.85 12.34
N ALA A 199 -8.37 3.19 11.24
CA ALA A 199 -9.26 2.37 10.42
C ALA A 199 -9.69 1.05 11.10
N GLY A 200 -9.02 0.63 12.17
CA GLY A 200 -9.32 -0.62 12.86
C GLY A 200 -8.97 -1.87 12.07
N LEU A 201 -8.09 -1.77 11.06
CA LEU A 201 -7.62 -2.92 10.28
C LEU A 201 -6.22 -3.37 10.76
N PRO A 202 -5.96 -4.68 10.84
CA PRO A 202 -4.61 -5.18 11.03
C PRO A 202 -3.69 -4.70 9.90
N LEU A 203 -2.42 -4.45 10.24
CA LEU A 203 -1.43 -3.95 9.28
C LEU A 203 -0.20 -4.86 9.21
N VAL A 204 0.10 -5.33 8.01
CA VAL A 204 1.39 -5.92 7.62
C VAL A 204 2.22 -4.84 6.94
N LEU A 205 3.34 -4.46 7.56
CA LEU A 205 4.22 -3.40 7.09
C LEU A 205 5.49 -3.99 6.45
N GLY A 206 5.83 -3.55 5.24
CA GLY A 206 7.03 -3.99 4.51
C GLY A 206 7.98 -2.84 4.22
N PHE A 207 9.20 -2.91 4.76
CA PHE A 207 10.27 -1.99 4.39
C PHE A 207 11.06 -2.48 3.17
N ALA A 208 11.29 -1.57 2.24
CA ALA A 208 12.13 -1.78 1.06
C ALA A 208 13.58 -1.36 1.34
N ILE A 209 14.42 -2.35 1.70
CA ILE A 209 15.80 -2.07 2.10
C ILE A 209 16.73 -1.97 0.88
N HIS A 210 17.15 -0.74 0.57
CA HIS A 210 18.13 -0.45 -0.48
C HIS A 210 19.52 -1.06 -0.18
N ARG A 211 20.46 -0.97 -1.13
CA ARG A 211 21.81 -1.54 -1.01
C ARG A 211 22.55 -1.10 0.27
N SER A 212 22.29 0.11 0.76
CA SER A 212 22.87 0.64 2.01
C SER A 212 22.58 -0.19 3.25
N GLY A 213 21.48 -0.96 3.27
CA GLY A 213 21.06 -1.73 4.45
C GLY A 213 20.38 -0.90 5.53
N LYS A 214 19.99 0.34 5.22
CA LYS A 214 19.36 1.29 6.15
C LYS A 214 18.09 1.90 5.55
N LEU A 215 17.20 2.38 6.40
CA LEU A 215 16.12 3.28 6.00
C LEU A 215 16.68 4.67 5.68
N ARG A 216 15.93 5.48 4.92
CA ARG A 216 16.42 6.75 4.36
C ARG A 216 16.47 7.90 5.36
N ASP A 217 15.59 7.88 6.35
CA ASP A 217 15.38 8.94 7.37
C ASP A 217 15.67 8.47 8.80
N PHE A 218 16.31 7.30 8.97
CA PHE A 218 16.51 6.71 10.27
C PHE A 218 17.93 6.15 10.44
N ASP A 219 18.64 6.67 11.46
CA ASP A 219 20.03 6.30 11.75
C ASP A 219 20.18 5.02 12.59
N GLY A 220 19.09 4.57 13.23
CA GLY A 220 19.07 3.34 14.03
C GLY A 220 19.11 2.07 13.19
N SER A 221 19.08 0.91 13.87
CA SER A 221 19.12 -0.39 13.19
C SER A 221 17.77 -0.76 12.56
N LEU A 222 17.76 -1.71 11.62
CA LEU A 222 16.51 -2.23 11.07
C LEU A 222 15.66 -2.94 12.14
N ALA A 223 16.30 -3.63 13.09
CA ALA A 223 15.63 -4.23 14.23
C ALA A 223 14.90 -3.18 15.08
N GLU A 224 15.55 -2.03 15.31
CA GLU A 224 14.95 -0.92 16.04
C GLU A 224 13.77 -0.31 15.28
N ALA A 225 13.89 -0.11 13.97
CA ALA A 225 12.79 0.37 13.13
C ALA A 225 11.59 -0.59 13.13
N CYS A 226 11.83 -1.90 13.07
CA CYS A 226 10.79 -2.93 13.20
C CYS A 226 10.10 -2.87 14.57
N ARG A 227 10.86 -2.81 15.66
CA ARG A 227 10.32 -2.69 17.01
C ARG A 227 9.48 -1.44 17.20
N ILE A 228 9.98 -0.28 16.76
CA ILE A 228 9.22 0.98 16.80
C ILE A 228 7.90 0.82 16.04
N SER A 229 7.93 0.22 14.85
CA SER A 229 6.73 0.03 14.03
C SER A 229 5.68 -0.88 14.70
N LEU A 230 6.13 -1.95 15.38
CA LEU A 230 5.26 -2.82 16.19
C LEU A 230 4.67 -2.07 17.39
N ASP A 231 5.50 -1.32 18.12
CA ASP A 231 5.08 -0.54 19.30
C ASP A 231 4.04 0.54 18.95
N GLU A 232 4.13 1.11 17.74
CA GLU A 232 3.21 2.13 17.21
C GLU A 232 1.89 1.52 16.69
N GLY A 233 1.84 0.20 16.44
CA GLY A 233 0.61 -0.54 16.13
C GLY A 233 0.59 -1.34 14.82
N ALA A 234 1.72 -1.50 14.13
CA ALA A 234 1.82 -2.54 13.10
C ALA A 234 1.64 -3.93 13.75
N HIS A 235 0.98 -4.84 13.05
CA HIS A 235 0.74 -6.21 13.56
C HIS A 235 1.85 -7.15 13.12
N LEU A 236 2.34 -6.96 11.90
CA LEU A 236 3.53 -7.63 11.39
C LEU A 236 4.43 -6.60 10.71
N VAL A 237 5.74 -6.76 10.85
CA VAL A 237 6.73 -5.93 10.17
C VAL A 237 7.78 -6.82 9.54
N GLY A 238 8.15 -6.51 8.30
CA GLY A 238 9.15 -7.27 7.55
C GLY A 238 9.74 -6.47 6.40
N PHE A 239 10.29 -7.19 5.42
CA PHE A 239 11.02 -6.61 4.29
C PHE A 239 10.50 -7.12 2.95
N ASN A 240 10.48 -6.26 1.92
CA ASN A 240 10.06 -6.63 0.56
C ASN A 240 10.90 -5.92 -0.53
N CYS A 241 10.70 -6.34 -1.79
CA CYS A 241 11.29 -5.76 -3.01
C CYS A 241 12.82 -5.86 -3.17
N HIS A 242 13.57 -4.78 -2.90
CA HIS A 242 14.89 -4.44 -3.49
C HIS A 242 16.02 -5.48 -3.36
N ARG A 243 15.80 -6.56 -2.62
CA ARG A 243 16.78 -7.59 -2.31
C ARG A 243 16.20 -8.97 -2.59
N GLY A 244 17.01 -9.82 -3.23
CA GLY A 244 16.70 -11.24 -3.33
C GLY A 244 16.90 -11.97 -2.01
N PRO A 245 16.40 -13.22 -1.88
CA PRO A 245 16.42 -13.98 -0.62
C PRO A 245 17.80 -14.05 0.05
N ALA A 246 18.86 -14.33 -0.73
CA ALA A 246 20.23 -14.44 -0.22
C ALA A 246 20.73 -13.16 0.49
N THR A 247 20.27 -11.99 0.04
CA THR A 247 20.67 -10.67 0.57
C THR A 247 19.70 -10.09 1.58
N MET A 248 18.49 -10.66 1.70
CA MET A 248 17.46 -10.22 2.63
C MET A 248 17.45 -11.07 3.91
N LEU A 249 17.68 -12.39 3.82
CA LEU A 249 17.69 -13.30 4.97
C LEU A 249 18.64 -12.87 6.11
N PRO A 250 19.87 -12.38 5.86
CA PRO A 250 20.73 -11.90 6.94
C PRO A 250 20.10 -10.72 7.70
N LEU A 251 19.45 -9.79 6.99
CA LEU A 251 18.79 -8.63 7.60
C LEU A 251 17.56 -9.05 8.41
N LEU A 252 16.79 -10.03 7.90
CA LEU A 252 15.64 -10.57 8.61
C LEU A 252 16.05 -11.24 9.93
N ARG A 253 17.17 -11.96 9.95
CA ARG A 253 17.70 -12.58 11.18
C ARG A 253 18.22 -11.54 12.19
N GLU A 254 18.72 -10.40 11.71
CA GLU A 254 19.13 -9.29 12.58
C GLU A 254 17.92 -8.58 13.19
N ALA A 255 16.79 -8.54 12.46
CA ALA A 255 15.58 -7.84 12.87
C ALA A 255 14.59 -8.66 13.69
N ALA A 256 14.77 -9.99 13.78
CA ALA A 256 13.93 -10.93 14.53
C ALA A 256 14.41 -11.10 15.97
#